data_AF-A0A449I588-F1
#
_entry.id   AF-A0A449I588-F1
#
_cell.length_a   1.000
_cell.length_b   1.000
_cell.length_c   1.000
_cell.angle_alpha   90.00
_cell.angle_beta   90.00
_cell.angle_gamma   90.00
#
_symmetry.space_group_name_H-M   'P 1'
#
loop_
_entity.id
_entity.type
_entity.pdbx_description
1 polymer ?
#
loop_
_entity_poly.entity_id
_entity_poly.type
_entity_poly.pdbx_seq_one_letter_code
_entity_poly.pdbx_strand_id
1 'polypeptide(L)'
;MMIKNILIVALACAALLVPAEADAQGFLKKLKQKAQQAVGLTADRQEESGENVEQTDGNNISVPSGSDIVPKRRTVTLNWDGIIKPSTASSASTLMSELPPLPTAEEMARSTMEKRDTYFRHILSVVTRAEELEKNATGCSDAEIEVLRDKWERKVQELFGLTKTEMTILNDESATEVQKKPVREKVMMKITGTNPGSMDLEKLEKMSEKEQEDYLKAHPEFIQQMQQIAMNTRNFSNQTKQMTQAFSSYEAKMGKLAQSHIRFVMHEENHSYESIAKKYAGKLEVIKQKICDTDNAIEIERLYDEADKLIYSYRLEAAKEYRASLQRQIDESKKYTTEMIRLSRKLVADGELPECVIGRMDMNAVINVGNLLKNAYDKLPAASFSLPVCSEVLYQLPEGWTFCSWECGYPVGRGATASDLPRIGVGGFGCEWPLLLERDTKDNGTEYAVWECGKIRKICEEELNNLNKQTDKRRKHQVKNGDTPVYGIYKSRSGKRTVEYSRSGELIFNGMMTFTPLVFSPQSDRLEWLMFDEDKVVKCTYKL
;
A
#
# COMPACT_ATOMS: atom_id res chain seq x y z
N MET A 1 -44.51 8.34 -15.89
CA MET A 1 -43.06 8.64 -15.68
C MET A 1 -42.73 9.04 -14.22
N MET A 2 -43.61 9.75 -13.49
CA MET A 2 -43.40 10.10 -12.06
C MET A 2 -43.53 8.92 -11.08
N ILE A 3 -44.45 7.98 -11.30
CA ILE A 3 -44.69 6.81 -10.42
C ILE A 3 -43.52 5.82 -10.48
N LYS A 4 -42.95 5.60 -11.68
CA LYS A 4 -41.70 4.86 -11.86
C LYS A 4 -40.55 5.49 -11.07
N ASN A 5 -40.45 6.81 -11.02
CA ASN A 5 -39.42 7.49 -10.21
C ASN A 5 -39.68 7.40 -8.70
N ILE A 6 -40.93 7.40 -8.24
CA ILE A 6 -41.28 7.24 -6.82
C ILE A 6 -41.06 5.78 -6.35
N LEU A 7 -41.41 4.80 -7.19
CA LEU A 7 -41.12 3.38 -6.95
C LEU A 7 -39.63 3.07 -7.07
N ILE A 8 -38.90 3.73 -7.97
CA ILE A 8 -37.44 3.60 -8.08
C ILE A 8 -36.74 4.28 -6.89
N VAL A 9 -37.25 5.39 -6.34
CA VAL A 9 -36.72 6.00 -5.10
C VAL A 9 -37.06 5.13 -3.87
N ALA A 10 -38.23 4.50 -3.85
CA ALA A 10 -38.62 3.52 -2.83
C ALA A 10 -37.82 2.21 -2.89
N LEU A 11 -37.55 1.70 -4.09
CA LEU A 11 -36.68 0.55 -4.36
C LEU A 11 -35.20 0.89 -4.15
N ALA A 12 -34.77 2.13 -4.39
CA ALA A 12 -33.45 2.64 -4.04
C ALA A 12 -33.28 2.76 -2.53
N CYS A 13 -34.35 3.09 -1.79
CA CYS A 13 -34.38 3.00 -0.32
C CYS A 13 -34.37 1.54 0.18
N ALA A 14 -34.91 0.59 -0.59
CA ALA A 14 -34.83 -0.84 -0.27
C ALA A 14 -33.46 -1.47 -0.63
N ALA A 15 -32.78 -0.93 -1.64
CA ALA A 15 -31.40 -1.29 -2.00
C ALA A 15 -30.35 -0.74 -1.01
N LEU A 16 -30.76 0.10 -0.03
CA LEU A 16 -29.93 0.54 1.11
C LEU A 16 -29.44 -0.60 1.99
N LEU A 17 -30.05 -1.77 1.88
CA LEU A 17 -29.84 -2.94 2.71
C LEU A 17 -28.77 -3.85 2.09
N VAL A 18 -27.93 -4.49 2.92
CA VAL A 18 -26.92 -5.55 2.60
C VAL A 18 -25.45 -5.08 2.35
N PRO A 19 -24.39 -5.82 2.80
CA PRO A 19 -24.10 -6.44 4.12
C PRO A 19 -22.82 -5.81 4.72
N ALA A 20 -22.37 -6.23 5.92
CA ALA A 20 -20.97 -6.04 6.31
C ALA A 20 -20.51 -7.25 7.12
N GLU A 21 -19.57 -8.01 6.56
CA GLU A 21 -18.48 -8.55 7.36
C GLU A 21 -17.25 -7.67 7.09
N ALA A 22 -16.60 -7.28 8.19
CA ALA A 22 -15.46 -6.36 8.33
C ALA A 22 -15.67 -4.89 7.90
N ASP A 23 -14.96 -4.01 8.60
CA ASP A 23 -14.73 -2.58 8.32
C ASP A 23 -15.85 -1.57 8.64
N ALA A 24 -15.70 -0.90 9.79
CA ALA A 24 -16.42 0.33 10.19
C ALA A 24 -16.38 1.47 9.13
N GLN A 25 -15.47 1.42 8.16
CA GLN A 25 -15.42 2.33 7.01
C GLN A 25 -16.39 1.92 5.88
N GLY A 26 -16.62 0.62 5.69
CA GLY A 26 -17.54 0.10 4.68
C GLY A 26 -18.97 0.58 4.89
N PHE A 27 -19.38 0.76 6.16
CA PHE A 27 -20.70 1.29 6.52
C PHE A 27 -20.91 2.73 6.04
N LEU A 28 -19.97 3.65 6.32
CA LEU A 28 -20.11 5.07 5.93
C LEU A 28 -20.03 5.24 4.40
N LYS A 29 -19.18 4.45 3.72
CA LYS A 29 -19.07 4.41 2.25
C LYS A 29 -20.38 3.91 1.61
N LYS A 30 -20.96 2.82 2.13
CA LYS A 30 -22.25 2.27 1.66
C LYS A 30 -23.42 3.22 1.94
N LEU A 31 -23.46 3.84 3.11
CA LEU A 31 -24.49 4.83 3.45
C LEU A 31 -24.50 5.99 2.44
N LYS A 32 -23.32 6.43 2.02
CA LYS A 32 -23.16 7.55 1.11
C LYS A 32 -23.43 7.23 -0.36
N GLN A 33 -22.85 6.16 -0.91
CA GLN A 33 -23.08 5.76 -2.30
C GLN A 33 -24.58 5.61 -2.59
N LYS A 34 -25.28 5.00 -1.64
CA LYS A 34 -26.71 4.75 -1.76
C LYS A 34 -27.55 6.03 -1.50
N ALA A 35 -27.08 6.97 -0.68
CA ALA A 35 -27.69 8.30 -0.56
C ALA A 35 -27.50 9.17 -1.83
N GLN A 36 -26.38 9.03 -2.55
CA GLN A 36 -26.11 9.74 -3.81
C GLN A 36 -26.94 9.18 -4.98
N GLN A 37 -27.05 7.86 -5.08
CA GLN A 37 -27.92 7.19 -6.05
C GLN A 37 -29.40 7.53 -5.82
N ALA A 38 -29.83 7.67 -4.57
CA ALA A 38 -31.21 8.03 -4.21
C ALA A 38 -31.63 9.47 -4.58
N VAL A 39 -30.69 10.37 -4.90
CA VAL A 39 -30.95 11.80 -5.16
C VAL A 39 -30.91 12.14 -6.66
N GLY A 40 -30.64 11.18 -7.54
CA GLY A 40 -30.63 11.41 -9.00
C GLY A 40 -29.53 12.34 -9.49
N LEU A 41 -28.46 12.52 -8.70
CA LEU A 41 -27.22 13.18 -9.14
C LEU A 41 -26.29 12.16 -9.81
N THR A 42 -26.78 11.45 -10.82
CA THR A 42 -25.90 10.89 -11.85
C THR A 42 -25.73 11.97 -12.91
N ALA A 43 -24.78 12.87 -12.70
CA ALA A 43 -24.10 13.42 -13.86
C ALA A 43 -23.26 12.27 -14.41
N ASP A 44 -23.47 11.95 -15.69
CA ASP A 44 -22.68 10.99 -16.45
C ASP A 44 -21.20 11.11 -16.10
N ARG A 45 -20.74 10.23 -15.23
CA ARG A 45 -19.37 9.78 -15.21
C ARG A 45 -19.46 8.29 -15.41
N GLN A 46 -19.04 7.85 -16.60
CA GLN A 46 -18.51 6.53 -16.76
C GLN A 46 -17.63 6.26 -15.53
N GLU A 47 -18.03 5.23 -14.77
CA GLU A 47 -17.13 4.57 -13.86
C GLU A 47 -15.94 4.14 -14.74
N GLU A 48 -14.86 4.91 -14.70
CA GLU A 48 -13.55 4.28 -14.85
C GLU A 48 -13.52 3.24 -13.73
N SER A 49 -13.57 1.99 -14.15
CA SER A 49 -13.26 0.81 -13.37
C SER A 49 -11.88 1.01 -12.75
N GLY A 50 -11.82 1.73 -11.64
CA GLY A 50 -10.72 1.65 -10.70
C GLY A 50 -10.84 0.28 -10.08
N GLU A 51 -10.11 -0.68 -10.66
CA GLU A 51 -9.84 -1.98 -10.06
C GLU A 51 -9.62 -1.79 -8.56
N ASN A 52 -10.30 -2.62 -7.77
CA ASN A 52 -9.91 -2.83 -6.38
C ASN A 52 -8.49 -3.41 -6.44
N VAL A 53 -7.48 -2.55 -6.36
CA VAL A 53 -6.11 -2.96 -6.06
C VAL A 53 -6.06 -3.26 -4.57
N GLU A 54 -6.69 -4.36 -4.16
CA GLU A 54 -6.18 -5.18 -3.07
C GLU A 54 -5.00 -5.99 -3.64
N GLN A 55 -3.90 -5.31 -3.90
CA GLN A 55 -2.59 -5.96 -3.97
C GLN A 55 -1.87 -5.65 -2.67
N THR A 56 -1.80 -6.68 -1.83
CA THR A 56 -0.84 -6.78 -0.74
C THR A 56 0.55 -6.82 -1.32
N ASP A 57 1.10 -5.65 -1.61
CA ASP A 57 2.52 -5.49 -1.87
C ASP A 57 3.05 -4.32 -1.04
N GLY A 58 4.14 -4.57 -0.32
CA GLY A 58 4.66 -3.73 0.78
C GLY A 58 5.17 -2.33 0.37
N ASN A 59 4.84 -1.86 -0.83
CA ASN A 59 5.30 -0.60 -1.40
C ASN A 59 4.18 0.35 -1.87
N ASN A 60 2.90 -0.04 -1.85
CA ASN A 60 1.84 0.88 -2.25
C ASN A 60 1.49 1.87 -1.12
N ILE A 61 1.66 3.17 -1.39
CA ILE A 61 1.22 4.24 -0.52
C ILE A 61 -0.31 4.14 -0.41
N SER A 62 -0.81 3.62 0.72
CA SER A 62 -2.24 3.59 1.04
C SER A 62 -2.73 5.03 1.24
N VAL A 63 -3.10 5.71 0.16
CA VAL A 63 -3.67 7.06 0.22
C VAL A 63 -5.13 6.93 0.67
N PRO A 64 -5.54 7.57 1.78
CA PRO A 64 -6.93 7.62 2.17
C PRO A 64 -7.80 8.12 1.01
N SER A 65 -8.72 7.28 0.56
CA SER A 65 -9.74 7.65 -0.40
C SER A 65 -10.71 8.65 0.23
N GLY A 66 -11.43 9.41 -0.57
CA GLY A 66 -12.45 10.32 -0.02
C GLY A 66 -13.55 9.60 0.78
N SER A 67 -13.70 8.28 0.61
CA SER A 67 -14.58 7.42 1.40
C SER A 67 -13.99 6.96 2.74
N ASP A 68 -12.70 7.14 2.98
CA ASP A 68 -12.02 6.83 4.26
C ASP A 68 -12.21 7.97 5.26
N ILE A 69 -13.46 8.14 5.72
CA ILE A 69 -13.86 9.21 6.64
C ILE A 69 -13.06 9.17 7.95
N VAL A 70 -12.76 7.96 8.45
CA VAL A 70 -11.78 7.72 9.51
C VAL A 70 -10.60 7.00 8.85
N PRO A 71 -9.36 7.52 8.90
CA PRO A 71 -8.21 6.83 8.31
C PRO A 71 -7.98 5.47 8.96
N LYS A 72 -7.56 4.49 8.15
CA LYS A 72 -7.08 3.20 8.64
C LYS A 72 -5.86 3.42 9.54
N ARG A 73 -5.70 2.55 10.55
CA ARG A 73 -4.46 2.50 11.33
C ARG A 73 -3.33 2.07 10.40
N ARG A 74 -2.20 2.77 10.43
CA ARG A 74 -1.02 2.33 9.66
C ARG A 74 -0.17 1.43 10.53
N THR A 75 0.16 0.26 9.99
CA THR A 75 1.17 -0.60 10.60
C THR A 75 2.55 -0.11 10.21
N VAL A 76 3.49 -0.19 11.15
CA VAL A 76 4.90 0.02 10.84
C VAL A 76 5.34 -1.09 9.88
N THR A 77 5.85 -0.71 8.71
CA THR A 77 6.40 -1.64 7.71
C THR A 77 7.91 -1.86 7.88
N LEU A 78 8.49 -1.25 8.92
CA LEU A 78 9.90 -1.31 9.25
C LEU A 78 10.16 -2.50 10.17
N ASN A 79 11.05 -3.42 9.76
CA ASN A 79 11.46 -4.58 10.56
C ASN A 79 12.94 -4.47 10.96
N TRP A 80 13.28 -4.90 12.17
CA TRP A 80 14.65 -4.92 12.69
C TRP A 80 14.88 -6.09 13.64
N ASP A 81 16.04 -6.75 13.52
CA ASP A 81 16.36 -7.98 14.26
C ASP A 81 17.01 -7.73 15.64
N GLY A 82 17.10 -6.47 16.11
CA GLY A 82 17.71 -6.09 17.38
C GLY A 82 16.75 -5.44 18.39
N ILE A 83 17.20 -5.30 19.65
CA ILE A 83 16.43 -4.60 20.69
C ILE A 83 16.37 -3.11 20.34
N ILE A 84 15.16 -2.58 20.22
CA ILE A 84 14.90 -1.15 20.01
C ILE A 84 14.24 -0.63 21.27
N LYS A 85 14.74 0.50 21.76
CA LYS A 85 14.08 1.27 22.79
C LYS A 85 13.20 2.31 22.08
N PRO A 86 11.87 2.22 22.15
CA PRO A 86 11.00 3.22 21.55
C PRO A 86 11.24 4.60 22.18
N SER A 87 10.87 5.64 21.44
CA SER A 87 10.83 7.01 21.96
C SER A 87 9.93 7.11 23.20
N THR A 88 10.26 8.03 24.11
CA THR A 88 9.43 8.36 25.28
C THR A 88 8.41 9.47 24.99
N ALA A 89 8.40 10.03 23.78
CA ALA A 89 7.48 11.10 23.41
C ALA A 89 6.02 10.66 23.53
N SER A 90 5.15 11.63 23.80
CA SER A 90 3.71 11.43 24.02
C SER A 90 2.83 12.19 23.02
N SER A 91 3.42 12.85 22.03
CA SER A 91 2.71 13.65 21.03
C SER A 91 3.34 13.49 19.65
N ALA A 92 2.51 13.65 18.60
CA ALA A 92 2.97 13.54 17.23
C ALA A 92 3.95 14.66 16.84
N SER A 93 3.79 15.87 17.38
CA SER A 93 4.69 16.99 17.10
C SER A 93 6.09 16.72 17.67
N THR A 94 6.18 16.20 18.89
CA THR A 94 7.46 15.79 19.49
C THR A 94 8.07 14.64 18.69
N LEU A 95 7.29 13.60 18.36
CA LEU A 95 7.78 12.50 17.53
C LEU A 95 8.29 12.96 16.15
N MET A 96 7.55 13.85 15.48
CA MET A 96 7.97 14.44 14.20
C MET A 96 9.29 15.21 14.31
N SER A 97 9.56 15.86 15.46
CA SER A 97 10.82 16.55 15.72
C SER A 97 11.98 15.64 16.10
N GLU A 98 11.69 14.44 16.60
CA GLU A 98 12.69 13.42 16.91
C GLU A 98 13.12 12.62 15.67
N LEU A 99 12.35 12.65 14.58
CA LEU A 99 12.78 12.03 13.32
C LEU A 99 14.12 12.64 12.84
N PRO A 100 15.07 11.81 12.39
CA PRO A 100 16.34 12.33 11.90
C PRO A 100 16.15 13.14 10.60
N PRO A 101 17.02 14.13 10.34
CA PRO A 101 17.00 14.83 9.06
C PRO A 101 17.42 13.91 7.91
N LEU A 102 17.01 14.23 6.68
CA LEU A 102 17.55 13.55 5.50
C LEU A 102 19.09 13.68 5.49
N PRO A 103 19.83 12.56 5.32
CA PRO A 103 21.28 12.61 5.20
C PRO A 103 21.72 13.51 4.03
N THR A 104 22.96 13.98 4.06
CA THR A 104 23.49 14.75 2.92
C THR A 104 23.69 13.85 1.70
N ALA A 105 23.81 14.44 0.51
CA ALA A 105 24.05 13.66 -0.70
C ALA A 105 25.38 12.89 -0.62
N GLU A 106 26.40 13.44 0.05
CA GLU A 106 27.68 12.79 0.31
C GLU A 106 27.53 11.58 1.25
N GLU A 107 26.73 11.71 2.32
CA GLU A 107 26.42 10.61 3.24
C GLU A 107 25.61 9.49 2.57
N MET A 108 24.68 9.85 1.68
CA MET A 108 23.91 8.90 0.86
C MET A 108 24.81 8.20 -0.17
N ALA A 109 25.69 8.96 -0.82
CA ALA A 109 26.62 8.45 -1.82
C ALA A 109 27.65 7.48 -1.22
N ARG A 110 28.10 7.71 0.02
CA ARG A 110 29.05 6.85 0.72
C ARG A 110 28.72 6.74 2.22
N SER A 111 28.24 5.58 2.64
CA SER A 111 27.84 5.28 4.02
C SER A 111 28.25 3.87 4.44
N THR A 112 28.72 3.72 5.67
CA THR A 112 28.96 2.42 6.29
C THR A 112 27.65 1.79 6.77
N MET A 113 27.65 0.48 7.01
CA MET A 113 26.51 -0.22 7.59
C MET A 113 26.10 0.41 8.92
N GLU A 114 27.07 0.69 9.80
CA GLU A 114 26.79 1.27 11.12
C GLU A 114 26.06 2.61 11.05
N LYS A 115 26.39 3.46 10.07
CA LYS A 115 25.70 4.74 9.85
C LYS A 115 24.26 4.51 9.40
N ARG A 116 24.06 3.61 8.43
CA ARG A 116 22.72 3.25 7.93
C ARG A 116 21.86 2.65 9.04
N ASP A 117 22.42 1.72 9.81
CA ASP A 117 21.76 1.05 10.95
C ASP A 117 21.41 2.04 12.06
N THR A 118 22.30 2.99 12.36
CA THR A 118 22.03 4.01 13.39
C THR A 118 20.91 4.96 12.95
N TYR A 119 20.93 5.38 11.70
CA TYR A 119 19.87 6.19 11.11
C TYR A 119 18.53 5.45 11.10
N PHE A 120 18.51 4.19 10.65
CA PHE A 120 17.32 3.36 10.60
C PHE A 120 16.75 3.05 11.99
N ARG A 121 17.60 2.72 12.97
CA ARG A 121 17.18 2.50 14.37
C ARG A 121 16.54 3.75 14.98
N HIS A 122 17.04 4.94 14.63
CA HIS A 122 16.46 6.19 15.11
C HIS A 122 15.04 6.39 14.56
N ILE A 123 14.84 6.17 13.26
CA ILE A 123 13.50 6.20 12.63
C ILE A 123 12.59 5.18 13.31
N LEU A 124 13.06 3.95 13.48
CA LEU A 124 12.26 2.85 14.02
C LEU A 124 11.81 3.12 15.47
N SER A 125 12.70 3.65 16.31
CA SER A 125 12.37 4.10 17.67
C SER A 125 11.17 5.08 17.69
N VAL A 126 11.13 6.02 16.73
CA VAL A 126 10.06 7.02 16.63
C VAL A 126 8.77 6.41 16.08
N VAL A 127 8.82 5.67 14.98
CA VAL A 127 7.59 5.13 14.35
C VAL A 127 6.95 4.02 15.18
N THR A 128 7.73 3.19 15.89
CA THR A 128 7.19 2.21 16.85
C THR A 128 6.42 2.92 17.96
N ARG A 129 6.95 4.05 18.47
CA ARG A 129 6.24 4.85 19.47
C ARG A 129 4.96 5.48 18.91
N ALA A 130 4.97 5.95 17.67
CA ALA A 130 3.77 6.47 17.01
C ALA A 130 2.67 5.39 16.91
N GLU A 131 3.03 4.15 16.56
CA GLU A 131 2.08 3.02 16.53
C GLU A 131 1.54 2.67 17.93
N GLU A 132 2.39 2.69 18.96
CA GLU A 132 1.96 2.49 20.34
C GLU A 132 0.95 3.55 20.79
N LEU A 133 1.21 4.82 20.49
CA LEU A 133 0.30 5.92 20.84
C LEU A 133 -1.01 5.86 20.05
N GLU A 134 -0.96 5.46 18.77
CA GLU A 134 -2.14 5.23 17.95
C GLU A 134 -3.02 4.11 18.53
N LYS A 135 -2.42 3.07 19.12
CA LYS A 135 -3.13 1.96 19.77
C LYS A 135 -3.71 2.31 21.14
N ASN A 136 -2.99 3.11 21.96
CA ASN A 136 -3.27 3.20 23.40
C ASN A 136 -3.74 4.57 23.91
N ALA A 137 -3.36 5.70 23.28
CA ALA A 137 -3.49 7.01 23.93
C ALA A 137 -4.03 8.14 23.05
N THR A 138 -3.83 8.11 21.73
CA THR A 138 -4.18 9.22 20.83
C THR A 138 -4.92 8.81 19.56
N GLY A 139 -4.93 7.52 19.20
CA GLY A 139 -5.75 7.01 18.09
C GLY A 139 -7.10 6.52 18.62
N CYS A 140 -8.18 6.73 17.86
CA CYS A 140 -9.51 6.29 18.29
C CYS A 140 -9.50 4.83 18.71
N SER A 141 -9.94 4.58 19.94
CA SER A 141 -10.22 3.25 20.46
C SER A 141 -11.39 2.62 19.70
N ASP A 142 -11.47 1.29 19.71
CA ASP A 142 -12.55 0.59 19.03
C ASP A 142 -13.92 0.96 19.63
N ALA A 143 -13.95 1.26 20.94
CA ALA A 143 -15.13 1.77 21.65
C ALA A 143 -15.56 3.17 21.16
N GLU A 144 -14.63 4.11 20.93
CA GLU A 144 -14.98 5.44 20.41
C GLU A 144 -15.50 5.38 18.97
N ILE A 145 -14.95 4.46 18.16
CA ILE A 145 -15.45 4.19 16.81
C ILE A 145 -16.85 3.56 16.86
N GLU A 146 -17.11 2.66 17.82
CA GLU A 146 -18.43 2.09 18.04
C GLU A 146 -19.46 3.15 18.46
N VAL A 147 -19.09 4.07 19.36
CA VAL A 147 -19.96 5.20 19.75
C VAL A 147 -20.29 6.09 18.54
N LEU A 148 -19.31 6.34 17.66
CA LEU A 148 -19.55 7.07 16.41
C LEU A 148 -20.52 6.32 15.50
N ARG A 149 -20.36 5.00 15.35
CA ARG A 149 -21.29 4.15 14.58
C ARG A 149 -22.70 4.23 15.15
N ASP A 150 -22.87 4.02 16.45
CA ASP A 150 -24.15 4.04 17.14
C ASP A 150 -24.85 5.41 17.05
N LYS A 151 -24.08 6.51 17.02
CA LYS A 151 -24.61 7.85 16.74
C LYS A 151 -25.19 7.94 15.33
N TRP A 152 -24.48 7.44 14.33
CA TRP A 152 -24.95 7.46 12.93
C TRP A 152 -26.12 6.50 12.70
N GLU A 153 -26.09 5.31 13.30
CA GLU A 153 -27.21 4.38 13.28
C GLU A 153 -28.48 5.01 13.86
N ARG A 154 -28.37 5.75 14.97
CA ARG A 154 -29.50 6.49 15.54
C ARG A 154 -30.02 7.58 14.61
N LYS A 155 -29.14 8.39 14.00
CA LYS A 155 -29.55 9.41 13.02
C LYS A 155 -30.35 8.79 11.87
N VAL A 156 -29.92 7.63 11.38
CA VAL A 156 -30.62 6.89 10.31
C VAL A 156 -31.94 6.33 10.83
N GLN A 157 -31.97 5.72 12.02
CA GLN A 157 -33.19 5.24 12.67
C GLN A 157 -34.23 6.36 12.81
N GLU A 158 -33.83 7.53 13.28
CA GLU A 158 -34.70 8.70 13.45
C GLU A 158 -35.23 9.23 12.11
N LEU A 159 -34.36 9.34 11.09
CA LEU A 159 -34.74 9.79 9.75
C LEU A 159 -35.82 8.88 9.15
N PHE A 160 -35.64 7.57 9.26
CA PHE A 160 -36.55 6.56 8.68
C PHE A 160 -37.68 6.13 9.63
N GLY A 161 -37.71 6.60 10.88
CA GLY A 161 -38.72 6.20 11.87
C GLY A 161 -38.63 4.74 12.31
N LEU A 162 -37.41 4.18 12.32
CA LEU A 162 -37.14 2.77 12.61
C LEU A 162 -36.57 2.57 14.01
N THR A 163 -36.89 1.44 14.62
CA THR A 163 -36.23 0.94 15.83
C THR A 163 -34.97 0.15 15.46
N LYS A 164 -34.08 -0.07 16.44
CA LYS A 164 -32.88 -0.92 16.26
C LYS A 164 -33.23 -2.33 15.77
N THR A 165 -34.29 -2.92 16.30
CA THR A 165 -34.77 -4.26 15.89
C THR A 165 -35.29 -4.26 14.47
N GLU A 166 -36.09 -3.26 14.08
CA GLU A 166 -36.58 -3.11 12.70
C GLU A 166 -35.45 -2.88 11.71
N MET A 167 -34.44 -2.09 12.09
CA MET A 167 -33.23 -1.92 11.29
C MET A 167 -32.46 -3.25 11.12
N THR A 168 -32.40 -4.06 12.18
CA THR A 168 -31.76 -5.38 12.14
C THR A 168 -32.52 -6.34 11.22
N ILE A 169 -33.85 -6.36 11.27
CA ILE A 169 -34.70 -7.18 10.38
C ILE A 169 -34.49 -6.81 8.90
N LEU A 170 -34.31 -5.52 8.60
CA LEU A 170 -34.01 -5.08 7.25
C LEU A 170 -32.60 -5.50 6.79
N ASN A 171 -31.65 -5.59 7.73
CA ASN A 171 -30.26 -5.96 7.46
C ASN A 171 -30.01 -7.48 7.42
N ASP A 172 -30.92 -8.29 7.97
CA ASP A 172 -30.82 -9.74 7.99
C ASP A 172 -31.23 -10.34 6.64
N GLU A 173 -30.27 -10.89 5.89
CA GLU A 173 -30.51 -11.57 4.62
C GLU A 173 -31.43 -12.78 4.78
N SER A 174 -31.38 -13.45 5.94
CA SER A 174 -32.20 -14.62 6.26
C SER A 174 -33.62 -14.27 6.70
N ALA A 175 -33.90 -12.99 7.01
CA ALA A 175 -35.23 -12.56 7.39
C ALA A 175 -36.23 -12.67 6.23
N THR A 176 -37.37 -13.25 6.53
CA THR A 176 -38.45 -13.56 5.57
C THR A 176 -39.16 -12.29 5.07
N GLU A 177 -39.80 -12.36 3.91
CA GLU A 177 -40.61 -11.25 3.39
C GLU A 177 -41.77 -10.86 4.33
N VAL A 178 -42.28 -11.81 5.13
CA VAL A 178 -43.30 -11.53 6.16
C VAL A 178 -42.75 -10.61 7.25
N GLN A 179 -41.46 -10.74 7.60
CA GLN A 179 -40.78 -9.88 8.58
C GLN A 179 -40.37 -8.54 7.98
N LYS A 180 -39.92 -8.52 6.71
CA LYS A 180 -39.44 -7.30 6.02
C LYS A 180 -40.56 -6.38 5.57
N LYS A 181 -41.69 -6.91 5.11
CA LYS A 181 -42.84 -6.15 4.58
C LYS A 181 -43.36 -5.06 5.53
N PRO A 182 -43.68 -5.32 6.81
CA PRO A 182 -44.19 -4.28 7.71
C PRO A 182 -43.17 -3.16 7.95
N VAL A 183 -41.87 -3.49 7.97
CA VAL A 183 -40.82 -2.49 8.13
C VAL A 183 -40.69 -1.62 6.88
N ARG A 184 -40.78 -2.21 5.68
CA ARG A 184 -40.78 -1.46 4.41
C ARG A 184 -42.00 -0.53 4.30
N GLU A 185 -43.19 -0.98 4.70
CA GLU A 185 -44.41 -0.16 4.72
C GLU A 185 -44.26 1.03 5.66
N LYS A 186 -43.63 0.84 6.84
CA LYS A 186 -43.32 1.91 7.79
C LYS A 186 -42.36 2.95 7.21
N VAL A 187 -41.29 2.51 6.54
CA VAL A 187 -40.36 3.40 5.82
C VAL A 187 -41.09 4.20 4.75
N MET A 188 -41.92 3.53 3.95
CA MET A 188 -42.68 4.20 2.89
C MET A 188 -43.64 5.24 3.47
N MET A 189 -44.36 4.91 4.54
CA MET A 189 -45.22 5.84 5.25
C MET A 189 -44.45 7.05 5.79
N LYS A 190 -43.22 6.86 6.28
CA LYS A 190 -42.36 7.96 6.73
C LYS A 190 -41.95 8.89 5.59
N ILE A 191 -41.70 8.36 4.40
CA ILE A 191 -41.26 9.12 3.21
C ILE A 191 -42.43 9.85 2.55
N THR A 192 -43.55 9.15 2.34
CA THR A 192 -44.68 9.65 1.54
C THR A 192 -45.77 10.29 2.39
N GLY A 193 -45.82 9.98 3.70
CA GLY A 193 -46.89 10.37 4.61
C GLY A 193 -48.18 9.56 4.46
N THR A 194 -48.20 8.54 3.60
CA THR A 194 -49.39 7.75 3.23
C THR A 194 -49.04 6.26 3.13
N ASN A 195 -50.02 5.38 3.41
CA ASN A 195 -49.82 3.94 3.32
C ASN A 195 -49.79 3.50 1.83
N PRO A 196 -48.80 2.71 1.36
CA PRO A 196 -48.69 2.35 -0.06
C PRO A 196 -49.94 1.68 -0.66
N GLY A 197 -50.67 0.92 0.16
CA GLY A 197 -51.89 0.23 -0.25
C GLY A 197 -53.15 1.11 -0.31
N SER A 198 -53.09 2.39 0.06
CA SER A 198 -54.25 3.29 0.01
C SER A 198 -54.35 4.11 -1.29
N MET A 199 -53.47 3.86 -2.25
CA MET A 199 -53.44 4.58 -3.53
C MET A 199 -53.77 3.61 -4.66
N ASP A 200 -54.79 3.94 -5.45
CA ASP A 200 -55.26 3.15 -6.61
C ASP A 200 -54.33 3.36 -7.83
N LEU A 201 -53.01 3.46 -7.61
CA LEU A 201 -52.00 3.71 -8.65
C LEU A 201 -52.00 2.62 -9.72
N GLU A 202 -52.15 1.38 -9.29
CA GLU A 202 -52.15 0.21 -10.17
C GLU A 202 -53.38 0.19 -11.10
N LYS A 203 -54.49 0.77 -10.63
CA LYS A 203 -55.70 0.96 -11.43
C LYS A 203 -55.53 2.10 -12.41
N LEU A 204 -54.88 3.20 -11.99
CA LEU A 204 -54.56 4.35 -12.85
C LEU A 204 -53.58 3.98 -13.96
N GLU A 205 -52.54 3.20 -13.67
CA GLU A 205 -51.55 2.74 -14.67
C GLU A 205 -52.15 1.79 -15.73
N LYS A 206 -53.25 1.11 -15.40
CA LYS A 206 -53.97 0.20 -16.32
C LYS A 206 -55.04 0.90 -17.17
N MET A 207 -55.35 2.18 -16.90
CA MET A 207 -56.28 2.99 -17.69
C MET A 207 -55.61 3.58 -18.93
N SER A 208 -56.37 3.83 -19.99
CA SER A 208 -55.91 4.62 -21.14
C SER A 208 -55.70 6.09 -20.77
N GLU A 209 -54.89 6.84 -21.54
CA GLU A 209 -54.61 8.26 -21.25
C GLU A 209 -55.89 9.10 -21.08
N LYS A 210 -56.93 8.83 -21.88
CA LYS A 210 -58.21 9.54 -21.81
C LYS A 210 -58.99 9.21 -20.54
N GLU A 211 -58.97 7.94 -20.12
CA GLU A 211 -59.59 7.50 -18.86
C GLU A 211 -58.84 8.00 -17.63
N GLN A 212 -57.51 8.10 -17.70
CA GLN A 212 -56.71 8.74 -16.64
C GLN A 212 -57.07 10.21 -16.50
N GLU A 213 -57.22 10.93 -17.61
CA GLU A 213 -57.55 12.35 -17.59
C GLU A 213 -58.95 12.62 -17.02
N ASP A 214 -59.93 11.78 -17.37
CA ASP A 214 -61.30 11.84 -16.85
C ASP A 214 -61.36 11.44 -15.36
N TYR A 215 -60.59 10.43 -14.96
CA TYR A 215 -60.47 10.00 -13.56
C TYR A 215 -59.84 11.09 -12.68
N LEU A 216 -58.76 11.73 -13.14
CA LEU A 216 -58.09 12.82 -12.43
C LEU A 216 -58.99 14.06 -12.31
N LYS A 217 -59.83 14.35 -13.31
CA LYS A 217 -60.84 15.42 -13.25
C LYS A 217 -61.97 15.11 -12.26
N ALA A 218 -62.37 13.84 -12.18
CA ALA A 218 -63.42 13.39 -11.28
C ALA A 218 -62.95 13.25 -9.82
N HIS A 219 -61.65 13.12 -9.56
CA HIS A 219 -61.08 12.83 -8.23
C HIS A 219 -60.00 13.86 -7.84
N PRO A 220 -60.37 15.14 -7.60
CA PRO A 220 -59.43 16.19 -7.19
C PRO A 220 -58.69 15.88 -5.87
N GLU A 221 -59.28 15.06 -4.99
CA GLU A 221 -58.66 14.53 -3.78
C GLU A 221 -57.43 13.64 -4.09
N PHE A 222 -57.45 12.91 -5.21
CA PHE A 222 -56.32 12.11 -5.65
C PHE A 222 -55.14 13.00 -6.09
N ILE A 223 -55.43 14.10 -6.77
CA ILE A 223 -54.42 15.11 -7.14
C ILE A 223 -53.81 15.75 -5.89
N GLN A 224 -54.64 16.11 -4.89
CA GLN A 224 -54.16 16.65 -3.62
C GLN A 224 -53.28 15.66 -2.86
N GLN A 225 -53.66 14.37 -2.81
CA GLN A 225 -52.84 13.32 -2.21
C GLN A 225 -51.48 13.17 -2.92
N MET A 226 -51.47 13.16 -4.26
CA MET A 226 -50.23 13.10 -5.04
C MET A 226 -49.33 14.31 -4.81
N GLN A 227 -49.89 15.52 -4.70
CA GLN A 227 -49.14 16.73 -4.35
C GLN A 227 -48.56 16.65 -2.93
N GLN A 228 -49.33 16.16 -1.96
CA GLN A 228 -48.86 15.98 -0.59
C GLN A 228 -47.72 14.96 -0.50
N ILE A 229 -47.83 13.84 -1.23
CA ILE A 229 -46.76 12.83 -1.33
C ILE A 229 -45.50 13.45 -1.95
N ALA A 230 -45.63 14.24 -3.01
CA ALA A 230 -44.50 14.92 -3.63
C ALA A 230 -43.84 15.92 -2.66
N MET A 231 -44.62 16.67 -1.87
CA MET A 231 -44.09 17.57 -0.84
C MET A 231 -43.37 16.80 0.28
N ASN A 232 -43.99 15.73 0.80
CA ASN A 232 -43.40 14.89 1.85
C ASN A 232 -42.09 14.23 1.38
N THR A 233 -42.07 13.70 0.16
CA THR A 233 -40.88 13.12 -0.46
C THR A 233 -39.78 14.16 -0.65
N ARG A 234 -40.14 15.38 -1.06
CA ARG A 234 -39.17 16.49 -1.18
C ARG A 234 -38.62 16.93 0.18
N ASN A 235 -39.46 16.98 1.21
CA ASN A 235 -39.04 17.30 2.58
C ASN A 235 -38.10 16.21 3.12
N PHE A 236 -38.44 14.94 2.92
CA PHE A 236 -37.57 13.82 3.26
C PHE A 236 -36.24 13.90 2.52
N SER A 237 -36.26 14.17 1.20
CA SER A 237 -35.04 14.36 0.41
C SER A 237 -34.17 15.51 0.94
N ASN A 238 -34.77 16.62 1.35
CA ASN A 238 -34.06 17.74 1.96
C ASN A 238 -33.44 17.36 3.31
N GLN A 239 -34.15 16.60 4.15
CA GLN A 239 -33.62 16.09 5.42
C GLN A 239 -32.44 15.14 5.20
N THR A 240 -32.53 14.23 4.23
CA THR A 240 -31.43 13.33 3.85
C THR A 240 -30.22 14.10 3.32
N LYS A 241 -30.45 15.14 2.50
CA LYS A 241 -29.39 16.03 2.01
C LYS A 241 -28.70 16.75 3.16
N GLN A 242 -29.45 17.33 4.09
CA GLN A 242 -28.90 18.00 5.26
C GLN A 242 -28.07 17.03 6.13
N MET A 243 -28.57 15.81 6.34
CA MET A 243 -27.88 14.77 7.11
C MET A 243 -26.53 14.35 6.48
N THR A 244 -26.40 14.41 5.16
CA THR A 244 -25.21 13.90 4.42
C THR A 244 -24.33 14.99 3.82
N GLN A 245 -24.72 16.27 3.96
CA GLN A 245 -24.05 17.41 3.31
C GLN A 245 -22.59 17.56 3.73
N ALA A 246 -22.31 17.43 5.03
CA ALA A 246 -20.97 17.59 5.59
C ALA A 246 -19.99 16.56 5.01
N PHE A 247 -20.37 15.27 4.98
CA PHE A 247 -19.56 14.20 4.39
C PHE A 247 -19.48 14.26 2.86
N SER A 248 -20.54 14.72 2.19
CA SER A 248 -20.51 14.91 0.74
C SER A 248 -19.49 15.97 0.34
N SER A 249 -19.45 17.10 1.08
CA SER A 249 -18.45 18.15 0.88
C SER A 249 -17.04 17.68 1.25
N TYR A 250 -16.91 16.93 2.35
CA TYR A 250 -15.63 16.39 2.81
C TYR A 250 -15.01 15.45 1.77
N GLU A 251 -15.73 14.43 1.30
CA GLU A 251 -15.20 13.49 0.30
C GLU A 251 -14.82 14.19 -1.00
N ALA A 252 -15.61 15.14 -1.49
CA ALA A 252 -15.28 15.84 -2.73
C ALA A 252 -13.94 16.59 -2.60
N LYS A 253 -13.66 17.15 -1.42
CA LYS A 253 -12.39 17.84 -1.12
C LYS A 253 -11.25 16.86 -0.87
N MET A 254 -11.49 15.82 -0.07
CA MET A 254 -10.52 14.77 0.21
C MET A 254 -10.14 13.97 -1.03
N GLY A 255 -11.11 13.65 -1.89
CA GLY A 255 -10.88 12.95 -3.15
C GLY A 255 -9.99 13.76 -4.10
N LYS A 256 -10.23 15.07 -4.23
CA LYS A 256 -9.34 15.96 -5.00
C LYS A 256 -7.94 16.04 -4.39
N LEU A 257 -7.85 16.15 -3.07
CA LEU A 257 -6.59 16.21 -2.34
C LEU A 257 -5.79 14.91 -2.51
N ALA A 258 -6.44 13.75 -2.34
CA ALA A 258 -5.86 12.42 -2.55
C ALA A 258 -5.38 12.22 -3.99
N GLN A 259 -6.21 12.56 -4.99
CA GLN A 259 -5.82 12.49 -6.40
C GLN A 259 -4.63 13.40 -6.74
N SER A 260 -4.54 14.58 -6.12
CA SER A 260 -3.37 15.45 -6.28
C SER A 260 -2.12 14.81 -5.68
N HIS A 261 -2.23 14.24 -4.48
CA HIS A 261 -1.12 13.59 -3.80
C HIS A 261 -0.64 12.34 -4.55
N ILE A 262 -1.55 11.47 -5.00
CA ILE A 262 -1.22 10.29 -5.81
C ILE A 262 -0.46 10.68 -7.08
N ARG A 263 -0.96 11.68 -7.83
CA ARG A 263 -0.27 12.15 -9.05
C ARG A 263 1.13 12.68 -8.76
N PHE A 264 1.30 13.39 -7.65
CA PHE A 264 2.61 13.88 -7.23
C PHE A 264 3.56 12.72 -6.88
N VAL A 265 3.10 11.77 -6.05
CA VAL A 265 3.88 10.60 -5.64
C VAL A 265 4.32 9.80 -6.87
N MET A 266 3.37 9.47 -7.75
CA MET A 266 3.66 8.73 -8.99
C MET A 266 4.65 9.45 -9.89
N HIS A 267 4.60 10.79 -9.94
CA HIS A 267 5.57 11.57 -10.70
C HIS A 267 6.99 11.47 -10.10
N GLU A 268 7.12 11.51 -8.78
CA GLU A 268 8.42 11.38 -8.11
C GLU A 268 8.96 9.95 -8.15
N GLU A 269 8.10 8.92 -8.00
CA GLU A 269 8.50 7.51 -8.08
C GLU A 269 8.93 7.09 -9.49
N ASN A 270 8.30 7.64 -10.53
CA ASN A 270 8.66 7.38 -11.92
C ASN A 270 9.87 8.21 -12.41
N HIS A 271 10.54 8.95 -11.52
CA HIS A 271 11.71 9.73 -11.90
C HIS A 271 12.89 8.81 -12.25
N SER A 272 13.33 8.85 -13.51
CA SER A 272 14.43 8.01 -14.00
C SER A 272 15.81 8.64 -13.78
N TYR A 273 16.72 7.86 -13.20
CA TYR A 273 18.13 8.22 -12.99
C TYR A 273 19.07 7.64 -14.07
N GLU A 274 18.50 7.05 -15.12
CA GLU A 274 19.25 6.32 -16.16
C GLU A 274 20.19 7.24 -16.94
N SER A 275 19.82 8.51 -17.13
CA SER A 275 20.66 9.51 -17.82
C SER A 275 21.96 9.78 -17.07
N ILE A 276 21.93 9.80 -15.72
CA ILE A 276 23.12 9.93 -14.88
C ILE A 276 23.95 8.65 -15.01
N ALA A 277 23.32 7.47 -14.92
CA ALA A 277 24.00 6.19 -15.02
C ALA A 277 24.77 6.04 -16.36
N LYS A 278 24.15 6.42 -17.48
CA LYS A 278 24.73 6.36 -18.84
C LYS A 278 26.04 7.16 -18.97
N LYS A 279 26.25 8.23 -18.19
CA LYS A 279 27.50 9.02 -18.21
C LYS A 279 28.72 8.23 -17.73
N TYR A 280 28.51 7.23 -16.88
CA TYR A 280 29.59 6.49 -16.21
C TYR A 280 29.71 5.04 -16.70
N ALA A 281 28.62 4.44 -17.18
CA ALA A 281 28.52 3.02 -17.56
C ALA A 281 29.66 2.56 -18.48
N GLY A 282 29.89 3.24 -19.61
CA GLY A 282 30.91 2.82 -20.57
C GLY A 282 32.34 2.83 -20.02
N LYS A 283 32.67 3.77 -19.12
CA LYS A 283 34.00 3.81 -18.48
C LYS A 283 34.16 2.69 -17.45
N LEU A 284 33.11 2.42 -16.69
CA LEU A 284 33.11 1.37 -15.68
C LEU A 284 33.16 -0.02 -16.31
N GLU A 285 32.50 -0.24 -17.44
CA GLU A 285 32.59 -1.51 -18.19
C GLU A 285 34.01 -1.78 -18.69
N VAL A 286 34.69 -0.75 -19.23
CA VAL A 286 36.10 -0.88 -19.67
C VAL A 286 37.01 -1.21 -18.49
N ILE A 287 36.78 -0.61 -17.32
CA ILE A 287 37.58 -0.90 -16.11
C ILE A 287 37.29 -2.32 -15.62
N LYS A 288 36.02 -2.74 -15.57
CA LYS A 288 35.62 -4.09 -15.21
C LYS A 288 36.32 -5.12 -16.08
N GLN A 289 36.29 -4.97 -17.41
CA GLN A 289 36.93 -5.91 -18.33
C GLN A 289 38.43 -6.05 -18.02
N LYS A 290 39.13 -4.93 -17.81
CA LYS A 290 40.56 -4.94 -17.43
C LYS A 290 40.81 -5.64 -16.10
N ILE A 291 39.96 -5.45 -15.10
CA ILE A 291 40.07 -6.13 -13.79
C ILE A 291 39.91 -7.64 -13.96
N CYS A 292 38.99 -8.07 -14.83
CA CYS A 292 38.74 -9.49 -15.06
C CYS A 292 39.85 -10.17 -15.86
N ASP A 293 40.50 -9.45 -16.78
CA ASP A 293 41.55 -9.98 -17.67
C ASP A 293 42.95 -10.00 -17.05
N THR A 294 43.18 -9.32 -15.91
CA THR A 294 44.50 -9.25 -15.25
C THR A 294 44.48 -9.89 -13.87
N ASP A 295 45.56 -10.59 -13.52
CA ASP A 295 45.80 -11.11 -12.17
C ASP A 295 46.90 -10.32 -11.43
N ASN A 296 47.39 -9.24 -12.04
CA ASN A 296 48.37 -8.36 -11.41
C ASN A 296 47.72 -7.54 -10.29
N ALA A 297 48.00 -7.91 -9.04
CA ALA A 297 47.43 -7.25 -7.85
C ALA A 297 47.64 -5.73 -7.80
N ILE A 298 48.76 -5.20 -8.30
CA ILE A 298 49.03 -3.75 -8.32
C ILE A 298 48.13 -3.06 -9.35
N GLU A 299 47.95 -3.69 -10.51
CA GLU A 299 47.09 -3.16 -11.56
C GLU A 299 45.62 -3.21 -11.15
N ILE A 300 45.18 -4.32 -10.55
CA ILE A 300 43.83 -4.51 -10.00
C ILE A 300 43.51 -3.38 -9.00
N GLU A 301 44.42 -3.12 -8.05
CA GLU A 301 44.22 -2.07 -7.06
C GLU A 301 44.07 -0.68 -7.72
N ARG A 302 44.90 -0.37 -8.72
CA ARG A 302 44.82 0.90 -9.46
C ARG A 302 43.50 1.04 -10.22
N LEU A 303 43.02 -0.05 -10.83
CA LEU A 303 41.76 -0.08 -11.58
C LEU A 303 40.57 0.09 -10.65
N TYR A 304 40.58 -0.54 -9.47
CA TYR A 304 39.55 -0.32 -8.45
C TYR A 304 39.56 1.11 -7.91
N ASP A 305 40.73 1.72 -7.65
CA ASP A 305 40.84 3.13 -7.25
C ASP A 305 40.22 4.08 -8.31
N GLU A 306 40.36 3.74 -9.59
CA GLU A 306 39.75 4.47 -10.71
C GLU A 306 38.24 4.27 -10.76
N ALA A 307 37.77 3.02 -10.60
CA ALA A 307 36.35 2.70 -10.55
C ALA A 307 35.65 3.36 -9.37
N ASP A 308 36.23 3.33 -8.17
CA ASP A 308 35.66 3.90 -6.95
C ASP A 308 35.42 5.42 -7.08
N LYS A 309 36.30 6.14 -7.80
CA LYS A 309 36.11 7.57 -8.10
C LYS A 309 34.91 7.81 -9.02
N LEU A 310 34.76 6.97 -10.05
CA LEU A 310 33.64 7.05 -10.99
C LEU A 310 32.31 6.67 -10.31
N ILE A 311 32.31 5.59 -9.51
CA ILE A 311 31.15 5.14 -8.73
C ILE A 311 30.74 6.22 -7.73
N TYR A 312 31.69 6.82 -7.02
CA TYR A 312 31.39 7.92 -6.09
C TYR A 312 30.78 9.11 -6.83
N SER A 313 31.34 9.49 -7.98
CA SER A 313 30.82 10.62 -8.78
C SER A 313 29.40 10.37 -9.26
N TYR A 314 29.14 9.17 -9.80
CA TYR A 314 27.81 8.69 -10.17
C TYR A 314 26.84 8.77 -8.99
N ARG A 315 27.20 8.15 -7.86
CA ARG A 315 26.34 8.09 -6.68
C ARG A 315 26.08 9.46 -6.08
N LEU A 316 27.07 10.36 -6.07
CA LEU A 316 26.89 11.71 -5.57
C LEU A 316 25.92 12.51 -6.43
N GLU A 317 26.01 12.37 -7.75
CA GLU A 317 25.08 13.02 -8.69
C GLU A 317 23.66 12.46 -8.53
N ALA A 318 23.51 11.13 -8.53
CA ALA A 318 22.23 10.47 -8.29
C ALA A 318 21.64 10.81 -6.90
N ALA A 319 22.46 10.83 -5.85
CA ALA A 319 22.04 11.17 -4.50
C ALA A 319 21.58 12.62 -4.38
N LYS A 320 22.18 13.57 -5.12
CA LYS A 320 21.71 14.98 -5.11
C LYS A 320 20.29 15.10 -5.65
N GLU A 321 20.01 14.47 -6.79
CA GLU A 321 18.69 14.50 -7.40
C GLU A 321 17.67 13.70 -6.58
N TYR A 322 18.04 12.49 -6.16
CA TYR A 322 17.18 11.61 -5.36
C TYR A 322 16.84 12.21 -4.00
N ARG A 323 17.83 12.80 -3.31
CA ARG A 323 17.59 13.50 -2.04
C ARG A 323 16.64 14.68 -2.22
N ALA A 324 16.78 15.44 -3.32
CA ALA A 324 15.85 16.53 -3.62
C ALA A 324 14.43 16.00 -3.87
N SER A 325 14.29 14.87 -4.58
CA SER A 325 13.01 14.17 -4.74
C SER A 325 12.41 13.75 -3.40
N LEU A 326 13.17 13.04 -2.56
CA LEU A 326 12.73 12.62 -1.23
C LEU A 326 12.30 13.80 -0.36
N GLN A 327 13.03 14.92 -0.40
CA GLN A 327 12.65 16.12 0.33
C GLN A 327 11.29 16.66 -0.14
N ARG A 328 11.06 16.74 -1.46
CA ARG A 328 9.75 17.14 -2.01
C ARG A 328 8.64 16.16 -1.60
N GLN A 329 8.91 14.86 -1.57
CA GLN A 329 7.96 13.86 -1.09
C GLN A 329 7.60 14.03 0.38
N ILE A 330 8.59 14.31 1.24
CA ILE A 330 8.37 14.60 2.66
C ILE A 330 7.53 15.88 2.82
N ASP A 331 7.86 16.94 2.09
CA ASP A 331 7.16 18.22 2.16
C ASP A 331 5.71 18.10 1.67
N GLU A 332 5.48 17.38 0.56
CA GLU A 332 4.12 17.14 0.06
C GLU A 332 3.33 16.21 1.00
N SER A 333 3.96 15.21 1.62
CA SER A 333 3.30 14.36 2.63
C SER A 333 2.84 15.14 3.86
N LYS A 334 3.69 16.07 4.35
CA LYS A 334 3.34 17.00 5.44
C LYS A 334 2.20 17.93 5.04
N LYS A 335 2.24 18.49 3.84
CA LYS A 335 1.19 19.36 3.30
C LYS A 335 -0.14 18.61 3.12
N TYR A 336 -0.11 17.42 2.53
CA TYR A 336 -1.27 16.55 2.37
C TYR A 336 -1.93 16.26 3.72
N THR A 337 -1.13 15.86 4.72
CA THR A 337 -1.65 15.55 6.06
C THR A 337 -2.23 16.78 6.74
N THR A 338 -1.57 17.94 6.62
CA THR A 338 -2.06 19.21 7.16
C THR A 338 -3.43 19.58 6.57
N GLU A 339 -3.59 19.45 5.25
CA GLU A 339 -4.86 19.73 4.58
C GLU A 339 -5.95 18.70 4.94
N MET A 340 -5.59 17.43 5.07
CA MET A 340 -6.51 16.39 5.55
C MET A 340 -7.02 16.73 6.95
N ILE A 341 -6.12 17.01 7.91
CA ILE A 341 -6.48 17.39 9.28
C ILE A 341 -7.38 18.63 9.28
N ARG A 342 -7.07 19.64 8.46
CA ARG A 342 -7.91 20.85 8.34
C ARG A 342 -9.32 20.54 7.85
N LEU A 343 -9.48 19.59 6.93
CA LEU A 343 -10.80 19.15 6.46
C LEU A 343 -11.55 18.36 7.54
N SER A 344 -10.86 17.46 8.25
CA SER A 344 -11.45 16.62 9.29
C SER A 344 -11.81 17.41 10.54
N ARG A 345 -11.03 18.45 10.88
CA ARG A 345 -11.33 19.39 11.97
C ARG A 345 -12.68 20.08 11.81
N LYS A 346 -13.16 20.30 10.58
CA LYS A 346 -14.51 20.85 10.34
C LYS A 346 -15.59 19.85 10.76
N LEU A 347 -15.42 18.58 10.38
CA LEU A 347 -16.34 17.53 10.79
C LEU A 347 -16.31 17.30 12.30
N VAL A 348 -15.15 17.46 12.94
CA VAL A 348 -15.07 17.40 14.42
C VAL A 348 -15.83 18.58 15.06
N ALA A 349 -15.66 19.80 14.55
CA ALA A 349 -16.38 20.97 15.04
C ALA A 349 -17.91 20.85 14.85
N ASP A 350 -18.34 20.22 13.74
CA ASP A 350 -19.74 19.90 13.47
C ASP A 350 -20.25 18.70 14.29
N GLY A 351 -19.38 18.07 15.10
CA GLY A 351 -19.66 16.90 15.91
C GLY A 351 -19.81 15.60 15.11
N GLU A 352 -19.52 15.60 13.82
CA GLU A 352 -19.65 14.43 12.94
C GLU A 352 -18.48 13.44 13.05
N LEU A 353 -17.34 13.88 13.59
CA LEU A 353 -16.20 13.03 13.94
C LEU A 353 -15.72 13.28 15.37
N PRO A 354 -15.20 12.26 16.07
CA PRO A 354 -14.56 12.45 17.37
C PRO A 354 -13.14 13.01 17.21
N GLU A 355 -12.68 13.72 18.24
CA GLU A 355 -11.35 14.36 18.31
C GLU A 355 -10.20 13.36 18.10
N CYS A 356 -10.36 12.12 18.57
CA CYS A 356 -9.38 11.04 18.42
C CYS A 356 -9.02 10.74 16.95
N VAL A 357 -9.85 11.11 15.98
CA VAL A 357 -9.56 10.94 14.55
C VAL A 357 -8.38 11.81 14.13
N ILE A 358 -8.27 13.01 14.72
CA ILE A 358 -7.17 13.92 14.45
C ILE A 358 -5.87 13.36 15.01
N GLY A 359 -5.89 12.85 16.25
CA GLY A 359 -4.72 12.19 16.85
C GLY A 359 -4.24 10.99 16.03
N ARG A 360 -5.16 10.22 15.42
CA ARG A 360 -4.80 9.15 14.47
C ARG A 360 -4.10 9.69 13.21
N MET A 361 -4.63 10.76 12.61
CA MET A 361 -4.04 11.40 11.44
C MET A 361 -2.63 11.92 11.72
N ASP A 362 -2.44 12.54 12.88
CA ASP A 362 -1.15 13.06 13.33
C ASP A 362 -0.11 11.94 13.49
N MET A 363 -0.47 10.80 14.10
CA MET A 363 0.43 9.64 14.22
C MET A 363 0.74 9.00 12.87
N ASN A 364 -0.26 8.85 12.00
CA ASN A 364 -0.05 8.40 10.62
C ASN A 364 0.93 9.31 9.86
N ALA A 365 0.91 10.62 10.12
CA ALA A 365 1.87 11.55 9.52
C ALA A 365 3.31 11.22 9.92
N VAL A 366 3.55 10.95 11.21
CA VAL A 366 4.88 10.56 11.74
C VAL A 366 5.35 9.27 11.07
N ILE A 367 4.49 8.25 11.01
CA ILE A 367 4.81 6.95 10.39
C ILE A 367 5.17 7.15 8.91
N ASN A 368 4.42 7.98 8.18
CA ASN A 368 4.65 8.23 6.76
C ASN A 368 5.98 8.93 6.49
N VAL A 369 6.29 9.97 7.25
CA VAL A 369 7.57 10.68 7.11
C VAL A 369 8.72 9.75 7.49
N GLY A 370 8.57 8.93 8.54
CA GLY A 370 9.55 7.90 8.91
C GLY A 370 9.82 6.90 7.77
N ASN A 371 8.78 6.41 7.11
CA ASN A 371 8.91 5.51 5.96
C ASN A 371 9.60 6.18 4.76
N LEU A 372 9.30 7.46 4.48
CA LEU A 372 9.99 8.22 3.43
C LEU A 372 11.47 8.45 3.77
N LEU A 373 11.78 8.74 5.03
CA LEU A 373 13.16 8.92 5.50
C LEU A 373 13.98 7.64 5.37
N LYS A 374 13.38 6.47 5.57
CA LYS A 374 14.00 5.16 5.39
C LYS A 374 14.54 4.98 3.96
N ASN A 375 13.79 5.45 2.97
CA ASN A 375 14.13 5.32 1.56
C ASN A 375 15.44 6.02 1.17
N ALA A 376 15.97 6.92 2.02
CA ALA A 376 17.26 7.59 1.79
C ALA A 376 18.42 6.63 1.50
N TYR A 377 18.41 5.43 2.09
CA TYR A 377 19.42 4.40 1.82
C TYR A 377 18.85 3.21 1.02
N ASP A 378 17.61 2.80 1.31
CA ASP A 378 17.04 1.57 0.75
C ASP A 378 16.69 1.66 -0.74
N LYS A 379 16.23 2.83 -1.17
CA LYS A 379 15.77 3.06 -2.55
C LYS A 379 16.64 4.07 -3.29
N LEU A 380 17.84 4.35 -2.77
CA LEU A 380 18.81 5.16 -3.48
C LEU A 380 19.11 4.48 -4.83
N PRO A 381 19.01 5.20 -5.96
CA PRO A 381 19.24 4.62 -7.28
C PRO A 381 20.60 3.92 -7.34
N ALA A 382 20.54 2.61 -7.60
CA ALA A 382 21.71 1.82 -7.94
C ALA A 382 21.88 1.85 -9.47
N ALA A 383 23.13 1.85 -9.92
CA ALA A 383 23.43 1.70 -11.32
C ALA A 383 22.98 0.31 -11.79
N SER A 384 22.17 0.25 -12.85
CA SER A 384 21.82 -1.00 -13.54
C SER A 384 22.99 -1.58 -14.36
N PHE A 385 24.08 -0.82 -14.53
CA PHE A 385 25.26 -1.29 -15.24
C PHE A 385 26.18 -2.08 -14.30
N SER A 386 26.92 -3.02 -14.89
CA SER A 386 27.77 -3.91 -14.14
C SER A 386 28.85 -3.12 -13.38
N LEU A 387 28.76 -3.19 -12.06
CA LEU A 387 29.78 -2.68 -11.15
C LEU A 387 31.11 -3.41 -11.44
N PRO A 388 32.30 -2.94 -10.99
CA PRO A 388 33.61 -3.53 -11.32
C PRO A 388 33.84 -4.90 -10.64
N VAL A 389 32.90 -5.81 -10.83
CA VAL A 389 32.79 -7.14 -10.29
C VAL A 389 32.74 -8.06 -11.49
N CYS A 390 33.60 -9.08 -11.52
CA CYS A 390 33.60 -10.06 -12.60
C CYS A 390 32.38 -10.95 -12.45
N SER A 391 31.58 -11.05 -13.50
CA SER A 391 30.31 -11.78 -13.51
C SER A 391 30.37 -12.94 -14.49
N GLU A 392 29.98 -14.13 -14.05
CA GLU A 392 29.84 -15.33 -14.86
C GLU A 392 28.38 -15.81 -14.79
N VAL A 393 27.73 -15.97 -15.94
CA VAL A 393 26.37 -16.53 -16.00
C VAL A 393 26.49 -18.03 -15.79
N LEU A 394 25.95 -18.53 -14.68
CA LEU A 394 25.96 -19.96 -14.38
C LEU A 394 24.69 -20.66 -14.87
N TYR A 395 23.57 -19.95 -14.93
CA TYR A 395 22.31 -20.46 -15.45
C TYR A 395 21.46 -19.31 -16.00
N GLN A 396 20.71 -19.59 -17.05
CA GLN A 396 19.75 -18.67 -17.64
C GLN A 396 18.40 -19.37 -17.79
N LEU A 397 17.34 -18.72 -17.35
CA LEU A 397 15.98 -19.20 -17.50
C LEU A 397 15.56 -19.14 -18.99
N PRO A 398 14.57 -19.96 -19.40
CA PRO A 398 13.95 -19.80 -20.70
C PRO A 398 13.30 -18.42 -20.85
N GLU A 399 13.23 -17.93 -22.08
CA GLU A 399 12.68 -16.63 -22.42
C GLU A 399 11.29 -16.38 -21.81
N GLY A 400 11.14 -15.18 -21.23
CA GLY A 400 9.91 -14.71 -20.60
C GLY A 400 9.75 -15.11 -19.13
N TRP A 401 10.60 -15.98 -18.58
CA TRP A 401 10.59 -16.29 -17.15
C TRP A 401 11.57 -15.41 -16.38
N THR A 402 11.15 -14.95 -15.20
CA THR A 402 11.99 -14.22 -14.26
C THR A 402 11.85 -14.79 -12.86
N PHE A 403 12.85 -14.58 -12.00
CA PHE A 403 12.77 -14.97 -10.60
C PHE A 403 11.90 -13.98 -9.81
N CYS A 404 10.95 -14.48 -9.02
CA CYS A 404 10.13 -13.65 -8.15
C CYS A 404 10.97 -13.05 -7.01
N SER A 405 11.39 -11.79 -7.16
CA SER A 405 12.34 -11.14 -6.24
C SER A 405 11.88 -11.10 -4.78
N TRP A 406 10.56 -11.03 -4.51
CA TRP A 406 10.00 -11.00 -3.14
C TRP A 406 10.08 -12.34 -2.40
N GLU A 407 10.18 -13.45 -3.13
CA GLU A 407 10.22 -14.82 -2.62
C GLU A 407 11.66 -15.36 -2.64
N CYS A 408 12.35 -15.14 -3.77
CA CYS A 408 13.69 -15.64 -4.04
C CYS A 408 14.80 -14.73 -3.46
N GLY A 409 14.53 -13.45 -3.21
CA GLY A 409 15.55 -12.44 -2.84
C GLY A 409 16.10 -12.51 -1.41
N TYR A 410 15.65 -13.45 -0.60
CA TYR A 410 16.19 -13.67 0.74
C TYR A 410 17.33 -14.71 0.68
N PRO A 411 18.35 -14.63 1.56
CA PRO A 411 19.36 -15.69 1.65
C PRO A 411 18.62 -17.01 1.81
N VAL A 412 18.74 -17.88 0.80
CA VAL A 412 18.01 -19.15 0.68
C VAL A 412 18.54 -20.09 1.76
N GLY A 413 18.08 -19.89 2.99
CA GLY A 413 18.58 -20.53 4.18
C GLY A 413 20.06 -20.19 4.47
N ARG A 414 20.43 -20.16 5.74
CA ARG A 414 21.84 -20.31 6.16
C ARG A 414 22.36 -21.74 5.89
N GLY A 415 22.00 -22.31 4.74
CA GLY A 415 22.34 -23.67 4.31
C GLY A 415 23.11 -23.70 2.99
N ALA A 416 23.03 -22.63 2.19
CA ALA A 416 23.90 -22.49 1.02
C ALA A 416 25.29 -22.03 1.48
N THR A 417 26.27 -22.92 1.36
CA THR A 417 27.65 -22.70 1.76
C THR A 417 28.49 -22.33 0.53
N ALA A 418 29.74 -21.91 0.77
CA ALA A 418 30.74 -21.77 -0.29
C ALA A 418 30.83 -23.00 -1.23
N SER A 419 30.45 -24.20 -0.75
CA SER A 419 30.44 -25.43 -1.54
C SER A 419 29.28 -25.59 -2.53
N ASP A 420 28.27 -24.70 -2.47
CA ASP A 420 27.14 -24.68 -3.42
C ASP A 420 27.39 -23.83 -4.67
N LEU A 421 28.43 -22.96 -4.64
CA LEU A 421 28.88 -22.17 -5.80
C LEU A 421 29.06 -23.01 -7.10
N PRO A 422 29.62 -24.23 -7.06
CA PRO A 422 29.72 -25.09 -8.25
C PRO A 422 28.51 -26.00 -8.52
N ARG A 423 27.46 -26.02 -7.69
CA ARG A 423 26.36 -27.01 -7.76
C ARG A 423 25.00 -26.36 -8.00
N ILE A 424 24.86 -25.68 -9.12
CA ILE A 424 23.56 -25.16 -9.57
C ILE A 424 22.77 -26.29 -10.25
N GLY A 425 21.59 -26.59 -9.74
CA GLY A 425 20.66 -27.54 -10.37
C GLY A 425 21.01 -29.03 -10.28
N VAL A 426 22.11 -29.43 -9.61
CA VAL A 426 22.46 -30.85 -9.40
C VAL A 426 22.94 -31.06 -7.95
N GLY A 427 22.00 -31.37 -7.05
CA GLY A 427 22.31 -31.68 -5.64
C GLY A 427 22.92 -30.51 -4.84
N GLY A 428 22.56 -29.27 -5.18
CA GLY A 428 23.02 -28.03 -4.53
C GLY A 428 21.96 -26.92 -4.59
N PHE A 429 22.35 -25.68 -4.91
CA PHE A 429 21.45 -24.52 -4.97
C PHE A 429 20.24 -24.77 -5.90
N GLY A 430 19.03 -24.55 -5.36
CA GLY A 430 17.75 -24.80 -6.06
C GLY A 430 17.22 -26.24 -5.98
N CYS A 431 17.88 -27.16 -5.27
CA CYS A 431 17.41 -28.55 -5.10
C CYS A 431 16.66 -28.80 -3.79
N GLU A 432 17.15 -28.26 -2.69
CA GLU A 432 16.47 -28.38 -1.39
C GLU A 432 15.27 -27.43 -1.29
N TRP A 433 15.32 -26.31 -2.02
CA TRP A 433 14.30 -25.28 -2.03
C TRP A 433 13.95 -24.88 -3.46
N PRO A 434 12.70 -25.09 -3.88
CA PRO A 434 12.18 -24.58 -5.14
C PRO A 434 12.25 -23.06 -5.16
N LEU A 435 12.73 -22.46 -6.26
CA LEU A 435 12.69 -21.01 -6.47
C LEU A 435 11.46 -20.62 -7.28
N LEU A 436 10.68 -19.66 -6.81
CA LEU A 436 9.51 -19.17 -7.53
C LEU A 436 9.90 -18.35 -8.77
N LEU A 437 9.22 -18.64 -9.87
CA LEU A 437 9.32 -17.97 -11.15
C LEU A 437 7.99 -17.36 -11.54
N GLU A 438 8.04 -16.24 -12.25
CA GLU A 438 6.89 -15.61 -12.89
C GLU A 438 7.12 -15.33 -14.36
N ARG A 439 6.01 -15.23 -15.09
CA ARG A 439 5.97 -14.81 -16.47
C ARG A 439 4.65 -14.11 -16.77
N ASP A 440 4.74 -12.94 -17.40
CA ASP A 440 3.57 -12.25 -17.92
C ASP A 440 2.94 -13.02 -19.09
N THR A 441 1.61 -13.11 -19.09
CA THR A 441 0.82 -13.70 -20.16
C THR A 441 0.25 -12.61 -21.06
N LYS A 442 -0.16 -13.00 -22.27
CA LYS A 442 -0.72 -12.06 -23.27
C LYS A 442 -2.03 -11.41 -22.85
N ASP A 443 -2.73 -11.96 -21.87
CA ASP A 443 -4.04 -11.51 -21.39
C ASP A 443 -3.94 -10.71 -20.08
N ASN A 444 -2.78 -10.09 -19.81
CA ASN A 444 -2.49 -9.37 -18.55
C ASN A 444 -2.59 -10.24 -17.28
N GLY A 445 -2.52 -11.57 -17.40
CA GLY A 445 -2.36 -12.48 -16.26
C GLY A 445 -0.90 -12.84 -16.02
N THR A 446 -0.58 -13.42 -14.86
CA THR A 446 0.76 -13.92 -14.52
C THR A 446 0.74 -15.43 -14.37
N GLU A 447 1.64 -16.13 -15.06
CA GLU A 447 1.89 -17.57 -14.87
C GLU A 447 3.02 -17.77 -13.85
N TYR A 448 2.81 -18.73 -12.93
CA TYR A 448 3.80 -19.08 -11.92
C TYR A 448 4.38 -20.49 -12.16
N ALA A 449 5.67 -20.62 -11.90
CA ALA A 449 6.37 -21.90 -11.91
C ALA A 449 7.40 -21.94 -10.78
N VAL A 450 7.96 -23.12 -10.55
CA VAL A 450 9.12 -23.30 -9.68
C VAL A 450 10.30 -23.84 -10.46
N TRP A 451 11.48 -23.39 -10.09
CA TRP A 451 12.75 -23.96 -10.51
C TRP A 451 13.30 -24.86 -9.40
N GLU A 452 13.34 -26.16 -9.69
CA GLU A 452 13.72 -27.25 -8.78
C GLU A 452 14.80 -28.12 -9.44
N CYS A 453 15.99 -28.17 -8.86
CA CYS A 453 17.13 -28.94 -9.39
C CYS A 453 17.35 -28.72 -10.90
N GLY A 454 17.41 -27.47 -11.35
CA GLY A 454 17.66 -27.15 -12.76
C GLY A 454 16.46 -27.39 -13.68
N LYS A 455 15.29 -27.80 -13.16
CA LYS A 455 14.08 -28.07 -13.92
C LYS A 455 12.97 -27.08 -13.55
N ILE A 456 12.23 -26.64 -14.55
CA ILE A 456 11.08 -25.77 -14.36
C ILE A 456 9.82 -26.62 -14.33
N ARG A 457 8.97 -26.39 -13.33
CA ARG A 457 7.68 -27.04 -13.16
C ARG A 457 6.62 -25.99 -12.91
N LYS A 458 5.59 -25.93 -13.75
CA LYS A 458 4.44 -25.04 -13.52
C LYS A 458 3.70 -25.43 -12.24
N ILE A 459 3.20 -24.44 -11.53
CA ILE A 459 2.47 -24.64 -10.27
C ILE A 459 1.06 -24.05 -10.37
N CYS A 460 0.14 -24.53 -9.53
CA CYS A 460 -1.19 -23.96 -9.40
C CYS A 460 -1.26 -22.92 -8.26
N GLU A 461 -2.36 -22.19 -8.19
CA GLU A 461 -2.59 -21.14 -7.18
C GLU A 461 -2.56 -21.68 -5.73
N GLU A 462 -3.04 -22.90 -5.51
CA GLU A 462 -2.99 -23.55 -4.20
C GLU A 462 -1.54 -23.82 -3.75
N GLU A 463 -0.70 -24.31 -4.67
CA GLU A 463 0.72 -24.56 -4.42
C GLU A 463 1.48 -23.23 -4.19
N LEU A 464 1.18 -22.19 -4.98
CA LEU A 464 1.70 -20.84 -4.77
C LEU A 464 1.36 -20.30 -3.37
N ASN A 465 0.09 -20.42 -2.94
CA ASN A 465 -0.34 -19.99 -1.62
C ASN A 465 0.35 -20.77 -0.49
N ASN A 466 0.62 -22.06 -0.70
CA ASN A 466 1.36 -22.88 0.26
C ASN A 466 2.85 -22.50 0.32
N LEU A 467 3.48 -22.22 -0.83
CA LEU A 467 4.85 -21.72 -0.89
C LEU A 467 4.97 -20.37 -0.17
N ASN A 468 4.08 -19.42 -0.45
CA ASN A 468 4.05 -18.12 0.23
C ASN A 468 3.91 -18.23 1.75
N LYS A 469 3.02 -19.12 2.24
CA LYS A 469 2.89 -19.39 3.69
C LYS A 469 4.14 -20.00 4.30
N GLN A 470 4.87 -20.84 3.55
CA GLN A 470 6.15 -21.37 4.01
C GLN A 470 7.22 -20.28 4.03
N THR A 471 7.27 -19.41 3.03
CA THR A 471 8.21 -18.28 2.96
C THR A 471 8.03 -17.33 4.15
N ASP A 472 6.81 -17.03 4.57
CA ASP A 472 6.55 -16.24 5.78
C ASP A 472 6.97 -16.95 7.09
N LYS A 473 6.80 -18.27 7.16
CA LYS A 473 7.30 -19.07 8.30
C LYS A 473 8.83 -19.12 8.32
N ARG A 474 9.49 -19.10 7.16
CA ARG A 474 10.94 -19.04 6.99
C ARG A 474 11.48 -17.67 7.41
N ARG A 475 10.85 -16.58 6.99
CA ARG A 475 11.15 -15.21 7.45
C ARG A 475 11.13 -15.09 8.98
N LYS A 476 10.27 -15.88 9.65
CA LYS A 476 10.10 -15.89 11.12
C LYS A 476 10.96 -16.93 11.85
N HIS A 477 11.55 -17.91 11.16
CA HIS A 477 12.41 -18.92 11.78
C HIS A 477 13.82 -18.37 11.99
N GLN A 478 14.12 -17.90 13.20
CA GLN A 478 15.50 -17.73 13.65
C GLN A 478 16.18 -19.12 13.72
N VAL A 479 17.38 -19.19 13.16
CA VAL A 479 18.16 -20.42 13.01
C VAL A 479 18.54 -21.02 14.36
N LYS A 480 18.24 -22.32 14.53
CA LYS A 480 18.93 -23.21 15.49
C LYS A 480 19.94 -24.06 14.70
N ASN A 481 21.21 -23.99 15.11
CA ASN A 481 22.39 -24.78 14.66
C ASN A 481 22.90 -24.40 13.24
N GLY A 482 24.19 -24.34 12.92
CA GLY A 482 25.44 -24.52 13.66
C GLY A 482 26.66 -23.91 12.91
N ASP A 483 26.45 -23.23 11.78
CA ASP A 483 27.49 -22.44 11.11
C ASP A 483 27.21 -20.94 11.33
N THR A 484 28.19 -20.25 11.92
CA THR A 484 28.13 -18.80 12.10
C THR A 484 28.33 -18.18 10.72
N PRO A 485 27.39 -17.39 10.18
CA PRO A 485 27.62 -16.71 8.91
C PRO A 485 28.85 -15.83 9.05
N VAL A 486 29.65 -15.72 7.99
CA VAL A 486 30.90 -14.96 7.98
C VAL A 486 30.62 -13.45 7.91
N TYR A 487 29.82 -12.93 8.83
CA TYR A 487 29.59 -11.49 8.98
C TYR A 487 30.89 -10.82 9.39
N GLY A 488 31.17 -9.65 8.85
CA GLY A 488 32.39 -8.95 9.19
C GLY A 488 32.87 -7.99 8.11
N ILE A 489 34.12 -7.59 8.26
CA ILE A 489 34.78 -6.60 7.43
C ILE A 489 35.93 -7.28 6.70
N TYR A 490 35.84 -7.31 5.38
CA TYR A 490 36.88 -7.79 4.48
C TYR A 490 37.65 -6.61 3.93
N LYS A 491 38.97 -6.75 3.78
CA LYS A 491 39.82 -5.67 3.30
C LYS A 491 40.63 -6.13 2.10
N SER A 492 40.90 -5.20 1.19
CA SER A 492 41.90 -5.44 0.15
C SER A 492 43.27 -5.68 0.76
N ARG A 493 44.19 -6.22 -0.05
CA ARG A 493 45.58 -6.44 0.37
C ARG A 493 46.27 -5.17 0.87
N SER A 494 45.92 -4.03 0.27
CA SER A 494 46.42 -2.71 0.67
C SER A 494 45.77 -2.15 1.94
N GLY A 495 44.65 -2.74 2.39
CA GLY A 495 43.80 -2.22 3.45
C GLY A 495 42.96 -1.00 3.09
N LYS A 496 43.08 -0.48 1.86
CA LYS A 496 42.37 0.74 1.41
C LYS A 496 40.89 0.48 1.11
N ARG A 497 40.57 -0.69 0.56
CA ARG A 497 39.21 -1.07 0.18
C ARG A 497 38.63 -1.97 1.26
N THR A 498 37.36 -1.78 1.55
CA THR A 498 36.65 -2.44 2.63
C THR A 498 35.30 -2.94 2.12
N VAL A 499 34.95 -4.18 2.43
CA VAL A 499 33.65 -4.78 2.14
C VAL A 499 33.04 -5.24 3.45
N GLU A 500 31.85 -4.74 3.76
CA GLU A 500 31.10 -5.08 4.97
C GLU A 500 30.03 -6.11 4.60
N TYR A 501 29.97 -7.27 5.28
CA TYR A 501 28.86 -8.22 5.16
C TYR A 501 27.96 -8.13 6.38
N SER A 502 26.74 -7.63 6.17
CA SER A 502 25.80 -7.28 7.23
C SER A 502 25.04 -8.49 7.79
N ARG A 503 24.50 -8.33 9.00
CA ARG A 503 23.58 -9.31 9.59
C ARG A 503 22.26 -9.42 8.84
N SER A 504 21.86 -8.37 8.10
CA SER A 504 20.73 -8.37 7.17
C SER A 504 21.01 -9.16 5.89
N GLY A 505 22.25 -9.60 5.66
CA GLY A 505 22.64 -10.39 4.48
C GLY A 505 23.05 -9.54 3.28
N GLU A 506 23.45 -8.29 3.49
CA GLU A 506 23.88 -7.35 2.44
C GLU A 506 25.41 -7.20 2.43
N LEU A 507 25.99 -7.15 1.23
CA LEU A 507 27.40 -6.80 1.01
C LEU A 507 27.52 -5.32 0.65
N ILE A 508 28.28 -4.55 1.41
CA ILE A 508 28.51 -3.13 1.19
C ILE A 508 29.98 -2.89 0.83
N PHE A 509 30.25 -2.58 -0.44
CA PHE A 509 31.60 -2.30 -0.93
C PHE A 509 31.91 -0.81 -0.80
N ASN A 510 32.95 -0.49 -0.04
CA ASN A 510 33.46 0.87 0.21
C ASN A 510 32.38 1.89 0.62
N GLY A 511 31.29 1.42 1.24
CA GLY A 511 30.13 2.22 1.59
C GLY A 511 29.29 2.72 0.41
N MET A 512 29.60 2.27 -0.81
CA MET A 512 29.05 2.80 -2.07
C MET A 512 28.25 1.78 -2.86
N MET A 513 28.55 0.48 -2.83
CA MET A 513 27.75 -0.50 -3.59
C MET A 513 27.13 -1.49 -2.63
N THR A 514 25.87 -1.82 -2.85
CA THR A 514 25.15 -2.80 -2.03
C THR A 514 24.68 -3.93 -2.91
N PHE A 515 24.98 -5.17 -2.50
CA PHE A 515 24.46 -6.38 -3.12
C PHE A 515 23.78 -7.25 -2.06
N THR A 516 22.74 -7.96 -2.45
CA THR A 516 22.05 -8.93 -1.59
C THR A 516 22.38 -10.34 -2.12
N PRO A 517 23.50 -10.94 -1.69
CA PRO A 517 23.89 -12.26 -2.16
C PRO A 517 22.92 -13.35 -1.70
N LEU A 518 22.71 -14.33 -2.58
CA LEU A 518 22.06 -15.60 -2.25
C LEU A 518 22.99 -16.51 -1.46
N VAL A 519 24.27 -16.50 -1.85
CA VAL A 519 25.37 -17.28 -1.25
C VAL A 519 26.60 -16.38 -1.21
N PHE A 520 27.36 -16.40 -0.14
CA PHE A 520 28.60 -15.62 -0.01
C PHE A 520 29.76 -16.50 0.48
N SER A 521 30.91 -16.37 -0.18
CA SER A 521 32.12 -17.14 0.06
C SER A 521 33.35 -16.24 0.03
N PRO A 522 33.90 -15.87 1.19
CA PRO A 522 35.17 -15.15 1.24
C PRO A 522 36.33 -16.10 0.98
N GLN A 523 37.23 -15.72 0.08
CA GLN A 523 38.52 -16.36 -0.17
C GLN A 523 39.65 -15.43 0.31
N SER A 524 40.88 -15.92 0.35
CA SER A 524 42.03 -15.14 0.82
C SER A 524 42.37 -13.94 -0.09
N ASP A 525 42.08 -14.04 -1.38
CA ASP A 525 42.44 -13.08 -2.43
C ASP A 525 41.24 -12.52 -3.20
N ARG A 526 40.03 -12.98 -2.89
CA ARG A 526 38.80 -12.56 -3.57
C ARG A 526 37.56 -12.82 -2.72
N LEU A 527 36.47 -12.16 -3.07
CA LEU A 527 35.14 -12.40 -2.55
C LEU A 527 34.26 -12.94 -3.67
N GLU A 528 33.54 -14.02 -3.41
CA GLU A 528 32.63 -14.65 -4.38
C GLU A 528 31.20 -14.71 -3.83
N TRP A 529 30.21 -14.44 -4.68
CA TRP A 529 28.81 -14.61 -4.32
C TRP A 529 27.93 -14.98 -5.50
N LEU A 530 26.73 -15.52 -5.20
CA LEU A 530 25.67 -15.72 -6.18
C LEU A 530 24.59 -14.65 -6.02
N MET A 531 23.99 -14.21 -7.11
CA MET A 531 22.80 -13.37 -7.11
C MET A 531 21.93 -13.64 -8.34
N PHE A 532 20.68 -13.18 -8.28
CA PHE A 532 19.85 -13.09 -9.47
C PHE A 532 20.16 -11.81 -10.24
N ASP A 533 20.22 -11.94 -11.55
CA ASP A 533 20.29 -10.83 -12.50
C ASP A 533 19.18 -11.07 -13.54
N GLU A 534 18.00 -10.49 -13.29
CA GLU A 534 16.77 -10.71 -14.07
C GLU A 534 16.43 -12.21 -14.23
N ASP A 535 16.70 -12.77 -15.41
CA ASP A 535 16.44 -14.15 -15.82
C ASP A 535 17.63 -15.10 -15.54
N LYS A 536 18.71 -14.61 -14.93
CA LYS A 536 19.96 -15.34 -14.74
C LYS A 536 20.32 -15.55 -13.29
N VAL A 537 21.04 -16.65 -13.06
CA VAL A 537 21.85 -16.85 -11.86
C VAL A 537 23.29 -16.54 -12.22
N VAL A 538 23.85 -15.52 -11.57
CA VAL A 538 25.21 -15.03 -11.85
C VAL A 538 26.12 -15.27 -10.66
N LYS A 539 27.33 -15.75 -10.94
CA LYS A 539 28.45 -15.73 -10.00
C LYS A 539 29.19 -14.41 -10.14
N CYS A 540 29.35 -13.73 -9.02
CA CYS A 540 30.10 -12.49 -8.92
C CYS A 540 31.41 -12.73 -8.19
N THR A 541 32.49 -12.13 -8.69
CA THR A 541 33.84 -12.20 -8.12
C THR A 541 34.43 -10.80 -7.98
N TYR A 542 34.89 -10.48 -6.78
CA TYR A 542 35.59 -9.22 -6.47
C TYR A 542 37.00 -9.53 -5.95
N LYS A 543 38.04 -9.05 -6.65
CA LYS A 543 39.45 -9.33 -6.30
C LYS A 543 39.91 -8.39 -5.16
N LEU A 544 40.49 -8.95 -4.09
CA LEU A 544 40.94 -8.24 -2.88
C LEU A 544 42.40 -7.80 -2.94
#